data_AF-B5LPG9-F1
#
_entry.id   AF-B5LPG9-F1
#
_cell.length_a   1.000
_cell.length_b   1.000
_cell.length_c   1.000
_cell.angle_alpha   90.00
_cell.angle_beta   90.00
_cell.angle_gamma   90.00
#
_symmetry.space_group_name_H-M   'P 1'
#
loop_
_entity.id
_entity.type
_entity.pdbx_description
1 polymer ?
#
loop_
_entity_poly.entity_id
_entity_poly.type
_entity_poly.pdbx_seq_one_letter_code
_entity_poly.pdbx_strand_id
1 'polypeptide(L)'
;RFYDWYCDLPPGEPLTWGVQTEACECADWFNSKYIVLWGSNISQTRIPDAHFAYEARYNGAKIVCISPDSNASATHADLYFRINPGTDGILALGVAKLLIDHNWIDTPYVKEQTDLPLLVLSGTNRFLRESDLKKGGKEDIFYFWDTKQQRAIPTPGSMGSDQKTIQLNGADPALTGTFQVQLADDGTVEVTTVYELLNKELSQYTLERVSARTGLPAHEIELFAKDLGTRKPAMIIHGAGTNHWFHNDLINRSFTLLVALTGNVGKNGGGFNHYVGQEK
;
A
#
# COMPACT_ATOMS: atom_id res chain seq x y z
N ARG A 1 -8.49 -23.89 7.30
CA ARG A 1 -7.50 -24.63 6.46
C ARG A 1 -7.88 -24.71 4.97
N PHE A 2 -8.86 -23.93 4.49
CA PHE A 2 -9.28 -23.93 3.07
C PHE A 2 -9.22 -22.54 2.41
N TYR A 3 -8.82 -21.50 3.15
CA TYR A 3 -8.91 -20.12 2.69
C TYR A 3 -7.84 -19.78 1.64
N ASP A 4 -6.63 -20.28 1.84
CA ASP A 4 -5.54 -20.29 0.86
C ASP A 4 -5.86 -21.16 -0.36
N TRP A 5 -6.44 -22.34 -0.16
CA TRP A 5 -6.81 -23.27 -1.24
C TRP A 5 -7.81 -22.69 -2.24
N TYR A 6 -8.76 -21.88 -1.76
CA TYR A 6 -9.71 -21.17 -2.63
C TYR A 6 -9.15 -19.88 -3.24
N CYS A 7 -7.88 -19.55 -2.94
CA CYS A 7 -7.27 -18.26 -3.27
C CYS A 7 -8.03 -17.07 -2.67
N ASP A 8 -8.76 -17.30 -1.58
CA ASP A 8 -9.54 -16.29 -0.89
C ASP A 8 -8.72 -15.60 0.19
N LEU A 9 -7.71 -16.24 0.76
CA LEU A 9 -6.72 -15.53 1.58
C LEU A 9 -6.07 -14.42 0.72
N PRO A 10 -5.99 -13.14 1.17
CA PRO A 10 -5.26 -12.09 0.47
C PRO A 10 -3.80 -12.07 0.94
N PRO A 11 -2.85 -12.78 0.30
CA PRO A 11 -1.50 -12.97 0.85
C PRO A 11 -0.72 -11.66 1.07
N GLY A 12 -1.12 -10.54 0.44
CA GLY A 12 -0.50 -9.25 0.73
C GLY A 12 -0.71 -8.75 2.16
N GLU A 13 -1.81 -9.12 2.83
CA GLU A 13 -2.08 -8.72 4.22
C GLU A 13 -1.13 -9.39 5.22
N PRO A 14 -0.97 -10.73 5.26
CA PRO A 14 0.01 -11.36 6.14
C PRO A 14 1.45 -10.97 5.80
N LEU A 15 1.76 -10.71 4.54
CA LEU A 15 3.09 -10.26 4.13
C LEU A 15 3.40 -8.81 4.53
N THR A 16 2.40 -7.94 4.65
CA THR A 16 2.60 -6.50 4.94
C THR A 16 2.30 -6.14 6.38
N TRP A 17 1.24 -6.70 6.96
CA TRP A 17 0.74 -6.37 8.30
C TRP A 17 0.88 -7.51 9.30
N GLY A 18 1.24 -8.72 8.87
CA GLY A 18 1.39 -9.86 9.78
C GLY A 18 0.07 -10.38 10.37
N VAL A 19 -1.06 -10.04 9.76
CA VAL A 19 -2.41 -10.54 10.13
C VAL A 19 -2.91 -11.51 9.07
N GLN A 20 -3.77 -12.45 9.43
CA GLN A 20 -4.30 -13.42 8.48
C GLN A 20 -5.16 -12.75 7.41
N THR A 21 -6.19 -12.02 7.83
CA THR A 21 -6.90 -11.04 7.01
C THR A 21 -7.68 -10.08 7.91
N GLU A 22 -7.92 -8.85 7.45
CA GLU A 22 -8.81 -7.86 8.08
C GLU A 22 -9.52 -7.02 7.01
N ALA A 23 -10.80 -6.71 7.22
CA ALA A 23 -11.57 -5.81 6.36
C ALA A 23 -12.63 -5.07 7.19
N CYS A 24 -12.97 -3.83 6.82
CA CYS A 24 -14.05 -3.11 7.47
C CYS A 24 -15.42 -3.78 7.23
N GLU A 25 -16.39 -3.50 8.10
CA GLU A 25 -17.78 -3.85 7.82
C GLU A 25 -18.32 -3.06 6.61
N CYS A 26 -19.26 -3.62 5.86
CA CYS A 26 -19.81 -2.97 4.68
C CYS A 26 -20.51 -1.63 4.99
N ALA A 27 -21.01 -1.44 6.21
CA ALA A 27 -21.58 -0.16 6.64
C ALA A 27 -20.54 0.98 6.59
N ASP A 28 -19.26 0.68 6.78
CA ASP A 28 -18.19 1.68 6.74
C ASP A 28 -17.92 2.18 5.30
N TRP A 29 -18.39 1.48 4.27
CA TRP A 29 -18.35 1.97 2.88
C TRP A 29 -19.07 3.31 2.73
N PHE A 30 -20.14 3.53 3.51
CA PHE A 30 -20.90 4.79 3.51
C PHE A 30 -20.07 6.00 3.98
N ASN A 31 -19.04 5.78 4.79
CA ASN A 31 -18.16 6.83 5.30
C ASN A 31 -17.11 7.28 4.26
N SER A 32 -16.92 6.52 3.17
CA SER A 32 -15.91 6.83 2.17
C SER A 32 -16.28 8.04 1.29
N LYS A 33 -15.27 8.74 0.77
CA LYS A 33 -15.44 9.77 -0.27
C LYS A 33 -14.96 9.30 -1.65
N TYR A 34 -14.25 8.18 -1.70
CA TYR A 34 -13.75 7.58 -2.92
C TYR A 34 -13.59 6.07 -2.74
N ILE A 35 -14.43 5.31 -3.46
CA ILE A 35 -14.47 3.85 -3.38
C ILE A 35 -13.95 3.28 -4.68
N VAL A 36 -12.90 2.47 -4.62
CA VAL A 36 -12.35 1.78 -5.78
C VAL A 36 -12.77 0.31 -5.73
N LEU A 37 -13.72 -0.08 -6.57
CA LEU A 37 -14.09 -1.47 -6.80
C LEU A 37 -13.05 -2.09 -7.74
N TRP A 38 -12.03 -2.74 -7.20
CA TRP A 38 -10.91 -3.27 -7.97
C TRP A 38 -10.99 -4.79 -8.03
N GLY A 39 -11.33 -5.33 -9.21
CA GLY A 39 -11.57 -6.78 -9.36
C GLY A 39 -12.76 -7.29 -8.54
N SER A 40 -13.70 -6.42 -8.19
CA SER A 40 -14.85 -6.73 -7.33
C SER A 40 -16.16 -6.33 -8.00
N ASN A 41 -17.11 -7.27 -8.04
CA ASN A 41 -18.47 -7.08 -8.59
C ASN A 41 -19.52 -7.17 -7.48
N ILE A 42 -19.53 -6.18 -6.60
CA ILE A 42 -20.39 -6.13 -5.41
C ILE A 42 -21.88 -6.29 -5.73
N SER A 43 -22.37 -5.85 -6.89
CA SER A 43 -23.79 -6.03 -7.27
C SER A 43 -24.22 -7.49 -7.35
N GLN A 44 -23.29 -8.41 -7.63
CA GLN A 44 -23.59 -9.83 -7.77
C GLN A 44 -23.01 -10.66 -6.62
N THR A 45 -21.83 -10.28 -6.11
CA THR A 45 -21.12 -11.07 -5.09
C THR A 45 -21.34 -10.55 -3.67
N ARG A 46 -21.94 -9.37 -3.51
CA ARG A 46 -22.28 -8.70 -2.24
C ARG A 46 -23.67 -8.10 -2.28
N ILE A 47 -24.63 -8.84 -2.85
CA ILE A 47 -26.04 -8.42 -3.01
C ILE A 47 -26.62 -7.75 -1.75
N PRO A 48 -26.47 -8.32 -0.52
CA PRO A 48 -27.07 -7.70 0.66
C PRO A 48 -26.37 -6.41 1.11
N ASP A 49 -25.13 -6.17 0.67
CA ASP A 49 -24.28 -5.07 1.15
C ASP A 49 -24.08 -3.95 0.11
N ALA A 50 -24.31 -4.24 -1.18
CA ALA A 50 -24.00 -3.33 -2.28
C ALA A 50 -24.69 -1.96 -2.15
N HIS A 51 -25.83 -1.90 -1.47
CA HIS A 51 -26.56 -0.66 -1.22
C HIS A 51 -25.70 0.38 -0.49
N PHE A 52 -24.82 0.00 0.45
CA PHE A 52 -23.98 0.94 1.19
C PHE A 52 -23.06 1.74 0.27
N ALA A 53 -22.42 1.08 -0.71
CA ALA A 53 -21.56 1.77 -1.67
C ALA A 53 -22.36 2.76 -2.53
N TYR A 54 -23.55 2.35 -3.00
CA TYR A 54 -24.39 3.20 -3.86
C TYR A 54 -25.05 4.35 -3.10
N GLU A 55 -25.42 4.12 -1.84
CA GLU A 55 -25.86 5.17 -0.92
C GLU A 55 -24.74 6.16 -0.65
N ALA A 56 -23.49 5.69 -0.46
CA ALA A 56 -22.32 6.56 -0.34
C ALA A 56 -22.18 7.46 -1.58
N ARG A 57 -22.38 6.89 -2.77
CA ARG A 57 -22.34 7.62 -4.04
C ARG A 57 -23.43 8.70 -4.11
N TYR A 58 -24.68 8.36 -3.76
CA TYR A 58 -25.75 9.37 -3.66
C TYR A 58 -25.45 10.44 -2.60
N ASN A 59 -24.68 10.10 -1.57
CA ASN A 59 -24.18 11.01 -0.54
C ASN A 59 -22.87 11.75 -0.93
N GLY A 60 -22.49 11.71 -2.22
CA GLY A 60 -21.38 12.49 -2.78
C GLY A 60 -20.03 11.79 -2.82
N ALA A 61 -19.93 10.51 -2.44
CA ALA A 61 -18.75 9.71 -2.75
C ALA A 61 -18.65 9.49 -4.27
N LYS A 62 -17.44 9.28 -4.76
CA LYS A 62 -17.22 8.77 -6.12
C LYS A 62 -16.89 7.29 -6.09
N ILE A 63 -17.44 6.52 -7.02
CA ILE A 63 -17.11 5.11 -7.23
C ILE A 63 -16.31 4.94 -8.52
N VAL A 64 -15.20 4.24 -8.44
CA VAL A 64 -14.44 3.74 -9.59
C VAL A 64 -14.61 2.23 -9.68
N CYS A 65 -14.87 1.71 -10.87
CA CYS A 65 -14.84 0.28 -11.13
C CYS A 65 -13.66 -0.04 -12.07
N ILE A 66 -12.76 -0.92 -11.63
CA ILE A 66 -11.62 -1.39 -12.41
C ILE A 66 -11.82 -2.88 -12.67
N SER A 67 -12.14 -3.22 -13.93
CA SER A 67 -12.43 -4.59 -14.38
C SER A 67 -12.19 -4.70 -15.89
N PRO A 68 -11.72 -5.85 -16.42
CA PRO A 68 -11.59 -6.04 -17.87
C PRO A 68 -12.92 -6.07 -18.64
N ASP A 69 -13.98 -6.49 -17.96
CA ASP A 69 -15.35 -6.59 -18.45
C ASP A 69 -16.27 -5.54 -17.79
N SER A 70 -17.26 -5.07 -18.53
CA SER A 70 -18.29 -4.16 -18.01
C SER A 70 -19.30 -4.95 -17.17
N ASN A 71 -18.88 -5.32 -15.96
CA ASN A 71 -19.70 -6.09 -15.03
C ASN A 71 -20.87 -5.27 -14.46
N ALA A 72 -21.75 -5.92 -13.67
CA ALA A 72 -22.95 -5.29 -13.13
C ALA A 72 -22.64 -4.06 -12.24
N SER A 73 -21.55 -4.10 -11.47
CA SER A 73 -21.14 -2.98 -10.62
C SER A 73 -20.64 -1.77 -11.40
N ALA A 74 -20.08 -1.98 -12.60
CA ALA A 74 -19.62 -0.89 -13.47
C ALA A 74 -20.76 0.05 -13.87
N THR A 75 -22.01 -0.45 -13.96
CA THR A 75 -23.18 0.39 -14.30
C THR A 75 -23.51 1.45 -13.25
N HIS A 76 -23.01 1.28 -12.03
CA HIS A 76 -23.22 2.17 -10.89
C HIS A 76 -21.99 3.04 -10.57
N ALA A 77 -20.89 2.89 -11.30
CA ALA A 77 -19.66 3.63 -11.09
C ALA A 77 -19.67 5.00 -11.79
N ASP A 78 -18.95 5.97 -11.24
CA ASP A 78 -18.71 7.27 -11.88
C ASP A 78 -17.60 7.18 -12.93
N LEU A 79 -16.64 6.28 -12.73
CA LEU A 79 -15.58 5.96 -13.67
C LEU A 79 -15.46 4.44 -13.82
N TYR A 80 -15.32 3.98 -15.06
CA TYR A 80 -15.07 2.57 -15.38
C TYR A 80 -13.78 2.44 -16.17
N PHE A 81 -12.83 1.69 -15.62
CA PHE A 81 -11.51 1.47 -16.21
C PHE A 81 -11.42 0.05 -16.73
N ARG A 82 -11.46 -0.08 -18.06
CA ARG A 82 -11.35 -1.35 -18.77
C ARG A 82 -9.89 -1.81 -18.84
N ILE A 83 -9.37 -2.31 -17.73
CA ILE A 83 -7.98 -2.75 -17.63
C ILE A 83 -7.74 -4.05 -18.40
N ASN A 84 -6.57 -4.20 -19.01
CA ASN A 84 -6.11 -5.48 -19.55
C ASN A 84 -5.97 -6.51 -18.40
N PRO A 85 -6.50 -7.74 -18.53
CA PRO A 85 -6.45 -8.74 -17.46
C PRO A 85 -5.03 -8.99 -16.91
N GLY A 86 -4.89 -8.96 -15.58
CA GLY A 86 -3.64 -9.29 -14.89
C GLY A 86 -2.59 -8.18 -14.90
N THR A 87 -2.97 -6.96 -15.29
CA THR A 87 -2.04 -5.80 -15.33
C THR A 87 -2.25 -4.81 -14.17
N ASP A 88 -3.07 -5.18 -13.18
CA ASP A 88 -3.48 -4.36 -12.04
C ASP A 88 -2.30 -3.89 -11.18
N GLY A 89 -1.32 -4.76 -10.93
CA GLY A 89 -0.10 -4.37 -10.21
C GLY A 89 0.72 -3.31 -10.95
N ILE A 90 0.70 -3.32 -12.29
CA ILE A 90 1.37 -2.29 -13.12
C ILE A 90 0.64 -0.94 -12.95
N LEU A 91 -0.69 -0.96 -12.97
CA LEU A 91 -1.50 0.23 -12.71
C LEU A 91 -1.21 0.77 -11.31
N ALA A 92 -1.25 -0.08 -10.29
CA ALA A 92 -1.01 0.34 -8.91
C ALA A 92 0.39 0.94 -8.70
N LEU A 93 1.44 0.36 -9.27
CA LEU A 93 2.79 0.91 -9.17
C LEU A 93 2.94 2.22 -9.97
N GLY A 94 2.31 2.34 -11.13
CA GLY A 94 2.23 3.60 -11.88
C GLY A 94 1.54 4.71 -11.07
N VAL A 95 0.45 4.37 -10.37
CA VAL A 95 -0.28 5.30 -9.50
C VAL A 95 0.54 5.67 -8.27
N ALA A 96 1.25 4.72 -7.65
CA ALA A 96 2.16 4.98 -6.53
C ALA A 96 3.25 6.00 -6.93
N LYS A 97 3.80 5.86 -8.15
CA LYS A 97 4.75 6.83 -8.70
C LYS A 97 4.13 8.23 -8.79
N LEU A 98 2.94 8.35 -9.38
CA LEU A 98 2.27 9.65 -9.51
C LEU A 98 1.95 10.28 -8.15
N LEU A 99 1.53 9.49 -7.16
CA LEU A 99 1.30 9.98 -5.80
C LEU A 99 2.58 10.58 -5.18
N ILE A 100 3.72 9.93 -5.38
CA ILE A 100 5.03 10.39 -4.90
C ILE A 100 5.47 11.65 -5.67
N ASP A 101 5.48 11.60 -7.00
CA ASP A 101 5.96 12.69 -7.87
C ASP A 101 5.16 13.99 -7.65
N HIS A 102 3.86 13.89 -7.40
CA HIS A 102 2.98 15.04 -7.15
C HIS A 102 2.83 15.42 -5.67
N ASN A 103 3.55 14.74 -4.76
CA ASN A 103 3.46 14.96 -3.32
C ASN A 103 2.01 14.85 -2.77
N TRP A 104 1.27 13.83 -3.21
CA TRP A 104 -0.07 13.48 -2.72
C TRP A 104 -0.04 12.38 -1.65
N ILE A 105 1.13 12.15 -1.05
CA ILE A 105 1.32 11.18 0.03
C ILE A 105 1.06 11.83 1.40
N ASP A 106 0.59 11.03 2.36
CA ASP A 106 0.51 11.40 3.78
C ASP A 106 1.88 11.14 4.43
N THR A 107 2.81 12.09 4.30
CA THR A 107 4.20 11.93 4.77
C THR A 107 4.30 11.56 6.25
N PRO A 108 3.57 12.20 7.19
CA PRO A 108 3.59 11.79 8.60
C PRO A 108 3.16 10.34 8.79
N TYR A 109 2.07 9.92 8.13
CA TYR A 109 1.62 8.52 8.18
C TYR A 109 2.71 7.57 7.65
N VAL A 110 3.29 7.88 6.48
CA VAL A 110 4.33 7.05 5.86
C VAL A 110 5.55 6.87 6.77
N LYS A 111 6.00 7.94 7.44
CA LYS A 111 7.17 7.89 8.33
C LYS A 111 6.92 7.06 9.60
N GLU A 112 5.70 7.02 10.09
CA GLU A 112 5.38 6.34 11.36
C GLU A 112 4.89 4.89 11.16
N GLN A 113 4.07 4.66 10.14
CA GLN A 113 3.26 3.44 10.01
C GLN A 113 3.83 2.43 9.01
N THR A 114 4.96 2.73 8.38
CA THR A 114 5.54 1.86 7.34
C THR A 114 7.03 1.62 7.57
N ASP A 115 7.58 0.63 6.86
CA ASP A 115 9.01 0.34 6.81
C ASP A 115 9.76 1.21 5.78
N LEU A 116 9.06 2.10 5.07
CA LEU A 116 9.64 3.00 4.06
C LEU A 116 10.82 3.86 4.57
N PRO A 117 10.87 4.37 5.81
CA PRO A 117 12.03 5.10 6.33
C PRO A 117 13.19 4.20 6.83
N LEU A 118 13.01 2.88 6.88
CA LEU A 118 14.04 1.98 7.41
C LEU A 118 15.25 1.91 6.48
N LEU A 119 16.42 1.78 7.09
CA LEU A 119 17.71 1.78 6.43
C LEU A 119 18.05 0.41 5.85
N VAL A 120 18.59 0.43 4.64
CA VAL A 120 19.04 -0.72 3.86
C VAL A 120 20.52 -0.50 3.53
N LEU A 121 21.33 -1.54 3.71
CA LEU A 121 22.74 -1.57 3.34
C LEU A 121 22.89 -1.48 1.82
N SER A 122 23.54 -0.42 1.33
CA SER A 122 23.76 -0.19 -0.10
C SER A 122 24.44 -1.40 -0.75
N GLY A 123 23.88 -1.88 -1.86
CA GLY A 123 24.44 -2.99 -2.64
C GLY A 123 24.12 -4.40 -2.15
N THR A 124 23.50 -4.58 -0.97
CA THR A 124 23.14 -5.91 -0.46
C THR A 124 21.63 -6.20 -0.47
N ASN A 125 20.80 -5.16 -0.62
CA ASN A 125 19.34 -5.21 -0.48
C ASN A 125 18.86 -5.81 0.86
N ARG A 126 19.68 -5.76 1.91
CA ARG A 126 19.33 -6.18 3.27
C ARG A 126 19.17 -4.97 4.18
N PHE A 127 18.19 -5.02 5.08
CA PHE A 127 18.05 -4.02 6.14
C PHE A 127 19.32 -3.91 6.98
N LEU A 128 19.63 -2.70 7.43
CA LEU A 128 20.59 -2.46 8.50
C LEU A 128 20.01 -2.95 9.83
N ARG A 129 20.73 -3.84 10.50
CA ARG A 129 20.33 -4.46 11.76
C ARG A 129 21.22 -4.00 12.90
N GLU A 130 20.77 -4.21 14.14
CA GLU A 130 21.61 -3.92 15.31
C GLU A 130 22.87 -4.79 15.36
N SER A 131 22.79 -6.05 14.89
CA SER A 131 23.95 -6.94 14.80
C SER A 131 25.04 -6.44 13.85
N ASP A 132 24.71 -5.60 12.86
CA ASP A 132 25.70 -4.95 11.98
C ASP A 132 26.45 -3.82 12.70
N LEU A 133 25.78 -3.13 13.63
CA LEU A 133 26.31 -1.96 14.33
C LEU A 133 26.98 -2.29 15.67
N LYS A 134 26.61 -3.42 16.30
CA LYS A 134 27.10 -3.82 17.62
C LYS A 134 27.39 -5.30 17.67
N LYS A 135 28.55 -5.67 18.22
CA LYS A 135 28.90 -7.07 18.48
C LYS A 135 27.90 -7.68 19.48
N GLY A 136 27.17 -8.71 19.04
CA GLY A 136 26.10 -9.35 19.82
C GLY A 136 24.76 -8.61 19.80
N GLY A 137 24.58 -7.64 18.90
CA GLY A 137 23.30 -6.95 18.66
C GLY A 137 22.21 -7.89 18.14
N LYS A 138 20.94 -7.49 18.31
CA LYS A 138 19.80 -8.31 17.86
C LYS A 138 19.58 -8.22 16.34
N GLU A 139 19.17 -9.33 15.73
CA GLU A 139 18.90 -9.43 14.28
C GLU A 139 17.57 -8.77 13.84
N ASP A 140 16.69 -8.51 14.79
CA ASP A 140 15.32 -8.07 14.62
C ASP A 140 15.07 -6.66 15.20
N ILE A 141 16.15 -5.89 15.36
CA ILE A 141 16.14 -4.44 15.58
C ILE A 141 16.69 -3.76 14.32
N PHE A 142 15.87 -2.90 13.73
CA PHE A 142 16.18 -2.13 12.52
C PHE A 142 16.39 -0.66 12.85
N TYR A 143 16.89 0.12 11.90
CA TYR A 143 17.21 1.54 12.11
C TYR A 143 16.57 2.41 11.04
N PHE A 144 16.20 3.64 11.41
CA PHE A 144 15.93 4.73 10.48
C PHE A 144 16.94 5.87 10.73
N TRP A 145 17.13 6.76 9.75
CA TRP A 145 17.93 7.97 9.95
C TRP A 145 17.06 9.11 10.49
N ASP A 146 17.37 9.65 11.66
CA ASP A 146 16.65 10.81 12.20
C ASP A 146 17.28 12.11 11.69
N THR A 147 16.51 12.89 10.91
CA THR A 147 16.97 14.16 10.33
C THR A 147 17.22 15.23 11.39
N LYS A 148 16.60 15.13 12.57
CA LYS A 148 16.81 16.11 13.65
C LYS A 148 18.11 15.85 14.39
N GLN A 149 18.40 14.58 14.66
CA GLN A 149 19.59 14.15 15.41
C GLN A 149 20.78 13.82 14.52
N GLN A 150 20.59 13.76 13.20
CA GLN A 150 21.61 13.46 12.19
C GLN A 150 22.36 12.15 12.49
N ARG A 151 21.60 11.11 12.84
CA ARG A 151 22.13 9.78 13.16
C ARG A 151 21.10 8.68 12.95
N ALA A 152 21.57 7.44 12.83
CA ALA A 152 20.71 6.27 12.88
C ALA A 152 20.13 6.06 14.29
N ILE A 153 18.83 5.77 14.38
CA ILE A 153 18.10 5.49 15.61
C ILE A 153 17.41 4.13 15.48
N PRO A 154 17.46 3.27 16.51
CA PRO A 154 16.74 2.01 16.50
C PRO A 154 15.24 2.25 16.39
N THR A 155 14.58 1.50 15.52
CA THR A 155 13.15 1.62 15.25
C THR A 155 12.36 1.06 16.43
N PRO A 156 11.42 1.83 17.01
CA PRO A 156 10.57 1.32 18.08
C PRO A 156 9.57 0.30 17.50
N GLY A 157 9.13 -0.66 18.30
CA GLY A 157 8.08 -1.61 17.90
C GLY A 157 8.52 -2.78 17.01
N SER A 158 9.79 -2.84 16.56
CA SER A 158 10.29 -4.05 15.90
C SER A 158 10.27 -5.26 16.83
N MET A 159 10.31 -6.47 16.28
CA MET A 159 10.20 -7.73 17.05
C MET A 159 11.20 -7.80 18.23
N GLY A 160 12.45 -7.39 17.99
CA GLY A 160 13.51 -7.38 18.99
C GLY A 160 13.50 -6.16 19.92
N SER A 161 12.70 -5.14 19.61
CA SER A 161 12.65 -3.89 20.37
C SER A 161 11.98 -4.09 21.73
N ASP A 162 12.58 -3.53 22.77
CA ASP A 162 11.98 -3.52 24.11
C ASP A 162 10.81 -2.50 24.19
N GLN A 163 10.76 -1.53 23.28
CA GLN A 163 9.66 -0.57 23.16
C GLN A 163 8.52 -1.18 22.33
N LYS A 164 7.38 -1.45 22.96
CA LYS A 164 6.18 -2.01 22.31
C LYS A 164 5.21 -0.93 21.82
N THR A 165 5.75 0.07 21.14
CA THR A 165 5.02 1.17 20.51
C THR A 165 5.72 1.55 19.21
N ILE A 166 5.01 2.17 18.28
CA ILE A 166 5.56 2.73 17.04
C ILE A 166 5.69 4.27 17.10
N GLN A 167 5.30 4.88 18.21
CA GLN A 167 5.36 6.34 18.37
C GLN A 167 6.79 6.86 18.21
N LEU A 168 6.97 7.84 17.32
CA LEU A 168 8.29 8.40 16.99
C LEU A 168 8.86 9.33 18.07
N ASN A 169 8.06 9.74 19.05
CA ASN A 169 8.49 10.57 20.21
C ASN A 169 9.33 11.80 19.81
N GLY A 170 8.98 12.45 18.70
CA GLY A 170 9.64 13.66 18.20
C GLY A 170 10.78 13.42 17.21
N ALA A 171 11.20 12.17 16.97
CA ALA A 171 12.10 11.83 15.88
C ALA A 171 11.48 12.18 14.52
N ASP A 172 12.31 12.47 13.53
CA ASP A 172 11.88 12.70 12.15
C ASP A 172 12.63 11.77 11.18
N PRO A 173 12.09 10.56 10.93
CA PRO A 173 12.70 9.60 10.01
C PRO A 173 12.85 10.19 8.61
N ALA A 174 14.05 10.07 8.03
CA ALA A 174 14.30 10.43 6.64
C ALA A 174 13.59 9.44 5.71
N LEU A 175 12.92 9.94 4.67
CA LEU A 175 12.42 9.11 3.57
C LEU A 175 13.40 9.03 2.41
N THR A 176 14.18 10.07 2.15
CA THR A 176 15.10 10.10 1.01
C THR A 176 16.53 10.33 1.47
N GLY A 177 17.48 9.91 0.64
CA GLY A 177 18.89 10.17 0.81
C GLY A 177 19.75 8.95 1.13
N THR A 178 21.03 9.25 1.29
CA THR A 178 22.08 8.27 1.51
C THR A 178 22.92 8.74 2.69
N PHE A 179 23.24 7.83 3.59
CA PHE A 179 23.90 8.12 4.85
C PHE A 179 25.08 7.16 5.08
N GLN A 180 25.94 7.51 6.01
CA GLN A 180 27.07 6.68 6.43
C GLN A 180 26.85 6.25 7.88
N VAL A 181 27.03 4.95 8.15
CA VAL A 181 26.93 4.38 9.50
C VAL A 181 28.18 3.59 9.84
N GLN A 182 28.55 3.59 11.12
CA GLN A 182 29.71 2.89 11.65
C GLN A 182 29.31 1.45 12.02
N LEU A 183 30.01 0.46 11.48
CA LEU A 183 29.83 -0.97 11.77
C LEU A 183 30.55 -1.38 13.05
N ALA A 184 30.19 -2.55 13.56
CA ALA A 184 30.79 -3.16 14.75
C ALA A 184 32.31 -3.42 14.62
N ASP A 185 32.79 -3.66 13.39
CA ASP A 185 34.19 -4.01 13.09
C ASP A 185 35.02 -2.79 12.65
N ASP A 186 34.71 -1.59 13.16
CA ASP A 186 35.39 -0.32 12.85
C ASP A 186 35.33 0.15 11.37
N GLY A 187 34.58 -0.55 10.50
CA GLY A 187 34.27 -0.13 9.13
C GLY A 187 33.12 0.88 9.04
N THR A 188 33.07 1.65 7.96
CA THR A 188 31.89 2.47 7.59
C THR A 188 31.16 1.84 6.41
N VAL A 189 29.84 1.96 6.40
CA VAL A 189 29.01 1.49 5.28
C VAL A 189 27.98 2.53 4.90
N GLU A 190 27.73 2.60 3.60
CA GLU A 190 26.69 3.42 3.05
C GLU A 190 25.33 2.73 3.19
N VAL A 191 24.32 3.51 3.59
CA VAL A 191 22.93 3.07 3.71
C VAL A 191 21.99 4.04 3.02
N THR A 192 20.86 3.53 2.57
CA THR A 192 19.75 4.32 2.02
C THR A 192 18.42 3.82 2.61
N THR A 193 17.31 4.45 2.29
CA THR A 193 15.99 4.06 2.82
C THR A 193 15.26 3.10 1.88
N VAL A 194 14.30 2.33 2.40
CA VAL A 194 13.38 1.55 1.56
C VAL A 194 12.62 2.46 0.59
N TYR A 195 12.23 3.66 1.01
CA TYR A 195 11.54 4.64 0.18
C TYR A 195 12.39 5.10 -1.01
N GLU A 196 13.69 5.35 -0.84
CA GLU A 196 14.60 5.71 -1.94
C GLU A 196 14.71 4.56 -2.96
N LEU A 197 14.82 3.33 -2.47
CA LEU A 197 14.83 2.13 -3.32
C LEU A 197 13.50 1.94 -4.05
N LEU A 198 12.38 2.17 -3.39
CA LEU A 198 11.05 2.16 -4.00
C LEU A 198 10.95 3.22 -5.10
N ASN A 199 11.38 4.46 -4.84
CA ASN A 199 11.35 5.53 -5.83
C ASN A 199 12.19 5.19 -7.07
N LYS A 200 13.38 4.60 -6.85
CA LYS A 200 14.22 4.08 -7.93
C LYS A 200 13.52 2.98 -8.73
N GLU A 201 12.89 2.02 -8.08
CA GLU A 201 12.15 0.95 -8.75
C GLU A 201 10.95 1.49 -9.53
N LEU A 202 10.22 2.44 -8.94
CA LEU A 202 9.05 3.09 -9.54
C LEU A 202 9.41 3.89 -10.80
N SER A 203 10.65 4.37 -10.95
CA SER A 203 11.10 5.13 -12.12
C SER A 203 10.83 4.43 -13.46
N GLN A 204 10.77 3.10 -13.48
CA GLN A 204 10.49 2.32 -14.69
C GLN A 204 9.00 2.26 -15.06
N TYR A 205 8.10 2.67 -14.17
CA TYR A 205 6.64 2.70 -14.36
C TYR A 205 6.21 4.05 -14.92
N THR A 206 6.79 4.42 -16.07
CA THR A 206 6.40 5.65 -16.77
C THR A 206 4.95 5.58 -17.19
N LEU A 207 4.28 6.74 -17.26
CA LEU A 207 2.86 6.82 -17.62
C LEU A 207 2.58 6.17 -19.00
N GLU A 208 3.49 6.35 -19.95
CA GLU A 208 3.44 5.69 -21.27
C GLU A 208 3.46 4.16 -21.14
N ARG A 209 4.41 3.60 -20.37
CA ARG A 209 4.53 2.15 -20.17
C ARG A 209 3.31 1.60 -19.45
N VAL A 210 2.83 2.28 -18.41
CA VAL A 210 1.65 1.87 -17.65
C VAL A 210 0.42 1.89 -18.56
N SER A 211 0.22 2.97 -19.33
CA SER A 211 -0.87 3.08 -20.30
C SER A 211 -0.83 1.96 -21.34
N ALA A 212 0.31 1.72 -21.97
CA ALA A 212 0.48 0.67 -22.98
C ALA A 212 0.20 -0.73 -22.44
N ARG A 213 0.62 -1.04 -21.20
CA ARG A 213 0.43 -2.36 -20.59
C ARG A 213 -0.99 -2.57 -20.09
N THR A 214 -1.56 -1.56 -19.44
CA THR A 214 -2.89 -1.63 -18.84
C THR A 214 -4.02 -1.45 -19.85
N GLY A 215 -3.73 -0.86 -21.02
CA GLY A 215 -4.74 -0.49 -22.01
C GLY A 215 -5.53 0.76 -21.61
N LEU A 216 -5.23 1.39 -20.47
CA LEU A 216 -5.90 2.60 -20.00
C LEU A 216 -5.22 3.84 -20.59
N PRO A 217 -5.98 4.85 -21.05
CA PRO A 217 -5.42 6.13 -21.44
C PRO A 217 -4.64 6.80 -20.30
N ALA A 218 -3.50 7.41 -20.63
CA ALA A 218 -2.65 8.13 -19.68
C ALA A 218 -3.42 9.11 -18.78
N HIS A 219 -4.32 9.91 -19.36
CA HIS A 219 -5.10 10.91 -18.61
C HIS A 219 -6.08 10.28 -17.60
N GLU A 220 -6.57 9.06 -17.83
CA GLU A 220 -7.42 8.35 -16.87
C GLU A 220 -6.60 7.85 -15.68
N ILE A 221 -5.39 7.36 -15.93
CA ILE A 221 -4.45 6.94 -14.87
C ILE A 221 -4.08 8.14 -13.99
N GLU A 222 -3.77 9.29 -14.59
CA GLU A 222 -3.50 10.53 -13.86
C GLU A 222 -4.70 11.00 -13.03
N LEU A 223 -5.91 10.97 -13.61
CA LEU A 223 -7.14 11.31 -12.90
C LEU A 223 -7.35 10.40 -11.69
N PHE A 224 -7.16 9.09 -11.86
CA PHE A 224 -7.31 8.13 -10.78
C PHE A 224 -6.29 8.33 -9.67
N ALA A 225 -5.02 8.57 -10.01
CA ALA A 225 -3.99 8.88 -9.02
C ALA A 225 -4.31 10.16 -8.23
N LYS A 226 -4.77 11.21 -8.92
CA LYS A 226 -5.17 12.46 -8.30
C LYS A 226 -6.36 12.27 -7.36
N ASP A 227 -7.44 11.64 -7.82
CA ASP A 227 -8.63 11.43 -7.00
C ASP A 227 -8.31 10.53 -5.79
N LEU A 228 -7.51 9.46 -5.96
CA LEU A 228 -7.08 8.61 -4.84
C LEU A 228 -6.20 9.38 -3.83
N GLY A 229 -5.29 10.22 -4.31
CA GLY A 229 -4.41 11.04 -3.48
C GLY A 229 -5.14 12.14 -2.71
N THR A 230 -6.18 12.74 -3.30
CA THR A 230 -6.77 13.98 -2.78
C THR A 230 -8.18 13.83 -2.17
N ARG A 231 -8.95 12.79 -2.51
CA ARG A 231 -10.25 12.52 -1.89
C ARG A 231 -10.03 11.65 -0.65
N LYS A 232 -10.44 12.13 0.52
CA LYS A 232 -10.24 11.44 1.80
C LYS A 232 -11.53 11.41 2.62
N PRO A 233 -11.82 10.32 3.35
CA PRO A 233 -11.15 9.02 3.26
C PRO A 233 -11.43 8.30 1.93
N ALA A 234 -10.50 7.47 1.49
CA ALA A 234 -10.62 6.65 0.28
C ALA A 234 -10.29 5.18 0.58
N MET A 235 -11.02 4.27 -0.05
CA MET A 235 -10.82 2.83 0.13
C MET A 235 -10.70 2.08 -1.20
N ILE A 236 -9.99 0.96 -1.15
CA ILE A 236 -9.97 -0.05 -2.20
C ILE A 236 -10.79 -1.24 -1.70
N ILE A 237 -11.88 -1.54 -2.40
CA ILE A 237 -12.67 -2.77 -2.23
C ILE A 237 -12.12 -3.78 -3.23
N HIS A 238 -11.37 -4.73 -2.69
CA HIS A 238 -10.61 -5.74 -3.41
C HIS A 238 -11.39 -7.06 -3.47
N GLY A 239 -11.43 -7.70 -4.64
CA GLY A 239 -12.17 -8.95 -4.85
C GLY A 239 -11.37 -10.05 -5.56
N ALA A 240 -12.04 -11.17 -5.83
CA ALA A 240 -11.45 -12.34 -6.49
C ALA A 240 -10.84 -12.05 -7.87
N GLY A 241 -11.35 -11.03 -8.59
CA GLY A 241 -10.87 -10.67 -9.92
C GLY A 241 -9.39 -10.23 -9.95
N THR A 242 -8.84 -9.83 -8.80
CA THR A 242 -7.42 -9.50 -8.60
C THR A 242 -6.74 -10.46 -7.62
N ASN A 243 -7.48 -11.11 -6.72
CA ASN A 243 -6.91 -12.07 -5.77
C ASN A 243 -6.64 -13.47 -6.36
N HIS A 244 -7.37 -13.90 -7.39
CA HIS A 244 -7.23 -15.25 -7.96
C HIS A 244 -6.20 -15.31 -9.11
N TRP A 245 -5.08 -14.60 -8.93
CA TRP A 245 -3.96 -14.57 -9.86
C TRP A 245 -2.70 -15.17 -9.22
N PHE A 246 -1.80 -15.70 -10.05
CA PHE A 246 -0.54 -16.29 -9.58
C PHE A 246 0.33 -15.30 -8.78
N HIS A 247 0.28 -14.01 -9.12
CA HIS A 247 1.02 -12.93 -8.45
C HIS A 247 0.12 -12.06 -7.56
N ASN A 248 -0.94 -12.65 -6.97
CA ASN A 248 -1.87 -11.92 -6.12
C ASN A 248 -1.20 -11.25 -4.91
N ASP A 249 -0.15 -11.86 -4.37
CA ASP A 249 0.68 -11.35 -3.29
C ASP A 249 1.28 -9.98 -3.63
N LEU A 250 1.89 -9.85 -4.81
CA LEU A 250 2.46 -8.59 -5.29
C LEU A 250 1.37 -7.57 -5.65
N ILE A 251 0.26 -8.01 -6.24
CA ILE A 251 -0.88 -7.14 -6.55
C ILE A 251 -1.48 -6.56 -5.26
N ASN A 252 -1.77 -7.41 -4.26
CA ASN A 252 -2.28 -6.97 -2.96
C ASN A 252 -1.32 -5.97 -2.30
N ARG A 253 -0.02 -6.29 -2.24
CA ARG A 253 0.99 -5.38 -1.65
C ARG A 253 1.05 -4.04 -2.37
N SER A 254 0.85 -4.03 -3.70
CA SER A 254 0.78 -2.78 -4.46
C SER A 254 -0.46 -1.95 -4.12
N PHE A 255 -1.61 -2.59 -3.83
CA PHE A 255 -2.81 -1.89 -3.35
C PHE A 255 -2.65 -1.37 -1.92
N THR A 256 -2.06 -2.18 -1.03
CA THR A 256 -1.70 -1.77 0.32
C THR A 256 -0.75 -0.58 0.31
N LEU A 257 0.23 -0.56 -0.59
CA LEU A 257 1.12 0.58 -0.78
C LEU A 257 0.33 1.86 -1.11
N LEU A 258 -0.67 1.79 -2.00
CA LEU A 258 -1.49 2.97 -2.33
C LEU A 258 -2.23 3.54 -1.11
N VAL A 259 -2.90 2.69 -0.33
CA VAL A 259 -3.65 3.15 0.84
C VAL A 259 -2.75 3.57 2.00
N ALA A 260 -1.55 3.00 2.11
CA ALA A 260 -0.54 3.40 3.08
C ALA A 260 0.11 4.75 2.69
N LEU A 261 0.55 4.91 1.44
CA LEU A 261 1.10 6.17 0.93
C LEU A 261 0.11 7.32 1.11
N THR A 262 -1.18 7.03 1.00
CA THR A 262 -2.23 8.03 1.10
C THR A 262 -2.85 8.17 2.50
N GLY A 263 -2.30 7.47 3.50
CA GLY A 263 -2.73 7.53 4.89
C GLY A 263 -4.19 7.15 5.11
N ASN A 264 -4.73 6.21 4.34
CA ASN A 264 -6.14 5.83 4.41
C ASN A 264 -6.40 4.60 5.30
N VAL A 265 -5.37 3.87 5.71
CA VAL A 265 -5.51 2.68 6.59
C VAL A 265 -5.87 3.13 8.01
N GLY A 266 -6.78 2.39 8.66
CA GLY A 266 -7.22 2.66 10.04
C GLY A 266 -8.17 3.87 10.20
N LYS A 267 -8.68 4.43 9.10
CA LYS A 267 -9.67 5.52 9.10
C LYS A 267 -11.01 4.99 8.60
N ASN A 268 -12.11 5.38 9.26
CA ASN A 268 -13.47 5.07 8.78
C ASN A 268 -13.63 5.54 7.32
N GLY A 269 -14.20 4.69 6.47
CA GLY A 269 -14.35 4.97 5.03
C GLY A 269 -13.06 4.80 4.21
N GLY A 270 -12.01 4.26 4.80
CA GLY A 270 -10.68 4.13 4.23
C GLY A 270 -10.13 2.70 4.17
N GLY A 271 -8.92 2.57 3.61
CA GLY A 271 -8.10 1.36 3.71
C GLY A 271 -8.20 0.42 2.52
N PHE A 272 -7.46 -0.69 2.61
CA PHE A 272 -7.54 -1.81 1.69
C PHE A 272 -8.46 -2.84 2.34
N ASN A 273 -9.59 -3.11 1.71
CA ASN A 273 -10.66 -3.93 2.26
C ASN A 273 -10.97 -5.06 1.28
N HIS A 274 -10.63 -6.28 1.67
CA HIS A 274 -10.77 -7.46 0.84
C HIS A 274 -12.06 -8.22 1.16
N TYR A 275 -12.82 -8.59 0.12
CA TYR A 275 -14.11 -9.27 0.27
C TYR A 275 -14.27 -10.46 -0.70
N VAL A 276 -14.26 -11.68 -0.17
CA VAL A 276 -14.41 -12.97 -0.91
C VAL A 276 -15.34 -13.97 -0.18
N GLY A 277 -15.04 -15.26 -0.09
CA GLY A 277 -15.80 -16.21 0.72
C GLY A 277 -15.86 -15.83 2.22
N GLN A 278 -16.86 -16.38 2.92
CA GLN A 278 -16.91 -16.32 4.38
C GLN A 278 -15.84 -17.23 4.98
N GLU A 279 -14.90 -16.62 5.70
CA GLU A 279 -13.94 -17.37 6.51
C GLU A 279 -14.65 -18.01 7.71
N LYS A 280 -14.48 -19.32 7.89
CA LYS A 280 -14.85 -20.08 9.10
C LYS A 280 -13.71 -21.01 9.48
#